data_AF-A0A1Q2D0C8-F1
#
_entry.id   AF-A0A1Q2D0C8-F1
#
_cell.length_a   1.000
_cell.length_b   1.000
_cell.length_c   1.000
_cell.angle_alpha   90.00
_cell.angle_beta   90.00
_cell.angle_gamma   90.00
#
_symmetry.space_group_name_H-M   'P 1'
#
loop_
_entity.id
_entity.type
_entity.pdbx_description
1 polymer ?
#
loop_
_entity_poly.entity_id
_entity_poly.type
_entity_poly.pdbx_seq_one_letter_code
_entity_poly.pdbx_strand_id
1 'polypeptide(L)'
;MADISDGATIAVGGFGLTGIPWFLIDALLEHGASDLEVVSNNLGVDGQGLGKLLEAHRIRRAVSSYIGENKEFMRQYLAGELEVELTPQGTLADRHGNLRFHAAAQNFNPPAAMSGRLTIVEAEKVGEPGELDPADVHVAGVFVDRVVALTPEGPSSR
;
A
#
# COMPACT_ATOMS: atom_id res chain seq x y z
N MET A 1 16.79 -12.64 11.06
CA MET A 1 15.76 -13.68 10.89
C MET A 1 15.55 -14.48 12.17
N ALA A 2 16.62 -14.85 12.90
CA ALA A 2 16.48 -15.63 14.15
C ALA A 2 15.58 -15.00 15.24
N ASP A 3 15.29 -13.71 15.11
CA ASP A 3 14.51 -12.86 15.99
C ASP A 3 13.06 -12.59 15.52
N ILE A 4 12.69 -13.05 14.31
CA ILE A 4 11.34 -12.86 13.76
C ILE A 4 10.47 -14.04 14.19
N SER A 5 9.49 -13.79 15.06
CA SER A 5 8.52 -14.79 15.49
C SER A 5 7.31 -14.86 14.55
N ASP A 6 6.49 -15.89 14.72
CA ASP A 6 5.11 -15.87 14.21
C ASP A 6 4.37 -14.64 14.76
N GLY A 7 3.42 -14.11 13.99
CA GLY A 7 2.65 -12.92 14.36
C GLY A 7 3.40 -11.60 14.20
N ALA A 8 4.68 -11.62 13.83
CA ALA A 8 5.49 -10.42 13.72
C ALA A 8 4.94 -9.44 12.67
N THR A 9 5.11 -8.15 12.95
CA THR A 9 4.88 -7.07 11.98
C THR A 9 6.21 -6.67 11.36
N ILE A 10 6.29 -6.67 10.04
CA ILE A 10 7.50 -6.35 9.29
C ILE A 10 7.22 -5.28 8.24
N ALA A 11 8.16 -4.35 8.09
CA ALA A 11 8.15 -3.37 7.01
C ALA A 11 9.14 -3.79 5.92
N VAL A 12 8.69 -3.79 4.67
CA VAL A 12 9.49 -4.26 3.53
C VAL A 12 9.47 -3.19 2.45
N GLY A 13 10.67 -2.74 2.06
CA GLY A 13 10.84 -1.75 1.00
C GLY A 13 10.68 -2.33 -0.40
N GLY A 14 10.36 -1.45 -1.36
CA GLY A 14 10.35 -1.75 -2.79
C GLY A 14 9.09 -1.28 -3.51
N PHE A 15 9.16 -1.18 -4.83
CA PHE A 15 8.06 -0.82 -5.71
C PHE A 15 7.89 -1.91 -6.78
N GLY A 16 6.87 -2.76 -6.63
CA GLY A 16 6.75 -3.97 -7.44
C GLY A 16 7.91 -4.90 -7.11
N LEU A 17 8.79 -5.14 -8.08
CA LEU A 17 10.00 -5.94 -7.92
C LEU A 17 11.28 -5.10 -7.78
N THR A 18 11.17 -3.79 -7.93
CA THR A 18 12.33 -2.88 -7.86
C THR A 18 12.63 -2.53 -6.41
N GLY A 19 13.90 -2.69 -6.01
CA GLY A 19 14.36 -2.30 -4.66
C GLY A 19 13.91 -3.23 -3.52
N ILE A 20 13.33 -4.39 -3.84
CA ILE A 20 12.92 -5.37 -2.82
C ILE A 20 14.14 -6.13 -2.25
N PRO A 21 14.12 -6.51 -0.97
CA PRO A 21 15.21 -7.25 -0.34
C PRO A 21 15.12 -8.75 -0.63
N TRP A 22 15.43 -9.15 -1.88
CA TRP A 22 15.30 -10.52 -2.39
C TRP A 22 15.81 -11.61 -1.44
N PHE A 23 17.07 -11.52 -1.01
CA PHE A 23 17.68 -12.52 -0.14
C PHE A 23 17.04 -12.58 1.25
N LEU A 24 16.53 -11.46 1.78
CA LEU A 24 15.84 -11.45 3.07
C LEU A 24 14.45 -12.05 2.95
N ILE A 25 13.74 -11.82 1.84
CA ILE A 25 12.44 -12.45 1.60
C ILE A 25 12.60 -13.98 1.50
N ASP A 26 13.60 -14.45 0.76
CA ASP A 26 13.89 -15.88 0.63
C ASP A 26 14.32 -16.49 1.98
N ALA A 27 15.20 -15.81 2.73
CA ALA A 27 15.59 -16.26 4.06
C ALA A 27 14.42 -16.26 5.06
N LEU A 28 13.47 -15.33 4.95
CA LEU A 28 12.27 -15.31 5.79
C LEU A 28 11.32 -16.46 5.43
N LEU A 29 11.19 -16.78 4.14
CA LEU A 29 10.44 -17.94 3.68
C LEU A 29 11.05 -19.25 4.22
N GLU A 30 12.37 -19.40 4.14
CA GLU A 30 13.09 -20.55 4.68
C GLU A 30 12.99 -20.65 6.21
N HIS A 31 13.05 -19.50 6.89
CA HIS A 31 12.88 -19.41 8.34
C HIS A 31 11.51 -19.90 8.81
N GLY A 32 10.48 -19.74 7.99
CA GLY A 32 9.17 -20.36 8.20
C GLY A 32 8.23 -19.61 9.14
N ALA A 33 8.57 -18.40 9.59
CA ALA A 33 7.65 -17.55 10.33
C ALA A 33 6.35 -17.31 9.54
N SER A 34 5.25 -17.27 10.26
CA SER A 34 3.88 -17.24 9.74
C SER A 34 3.03 -16.23 10.49
N ASP A 35 1.77 -16.09 10.08
CA ASP A 35 0.83 -15.13 10.66
C ASP A 35 1.35 -13.68 10.61
N LEU A 36 2.13 -13.33 9.58
CA LEU A 36 2.84 -12.05 9.49
C LEU A 36 1.89 -10.91 9.12
N GLU A 37 2.18 -9.72 9.66
CA GLU A 37 1.65 -8.46 9.14
C GLU A 37 2.74 -7.75 8.35
N VAL A 38 2.43 -7.40 7.11
CA VAL A 38 3.41 -6.84 6.19
C VAL A 38 3.00 -5.42 5.81
N VAL A 39 3.89 -4.47 6.06
CA VAL A 39 3.79 -3.09 5.60
C VAL A 39 4.71 -2.91 4.40
N SER A 40 4.15 -2.77 3.21
CA SER A 40 4.90 -2.65 1.96
C SER A 40 4.06 -1.97 0.90
N ASN A 41 4.67 -1.30 -0.08
CA ASN A 41 3.94 -0.68 -1.20
C ASN A 41 3.04 -1.71 -1.93
N ASN A 42 3.57 -2.91 -2.19
CA ASN A 42 2.80 -4.07 -2.65
C ASN A 42 3.46 -5.37 -2.20
N LEU A 43 2.80 -6.49 -2.49
CA LEU A 43 3.32 -7.83 -2.21
C LEU A 43 4.05 -8.46 -3.40
N GLY A 44 4.63 -7.66 -4.31
CA GLY A 44 5.29 -8.18 -5.51
C GLY A 44 4.30 -8.71 -6.56
N VAL A 45 4.67 -9.79 -7.24
CA VAL A 45 3.85 -10.50 -8.24
C VAL A 45 3.80 -11.99 -7.89
N ASP A 46 2.96 -12.78 -8.57
CA ASP A 46 2.88 -14.23 -8.34
C ASP A 46 4.29 -14.88 -8.40
N GLY A 47 4.63 -15.64 -7.37
CA GLY A 47 5.90 -16.36 -7.20
C GLY A 47 7.14 -15.50 -6.94
N GLN A 48 7.02 -14.16 -6.81
CA GLN A 48 8.17 -13.27 -6.70
C GLN A 48 8.02 -12.19 -5.62
N GLY A 49 9.13 -11.83 -4.99
CA GLY A 49 9.14 -10.94 -3.84
C GLY A 49 8.25 -11.49 -2.72
N LEU A 50 7.46 -10.61 -2.11
CA LEU A 50 6.54 -10.99 -1.04
C LEU A 50 5.42 -11.95 -1.49
N GLY A 51 5.19 -12.09 -2.81
CA GLY A 51 4.25 -13.05 -3.38
C GLY A 51 4.58 -14.48 -3.00
N LYS A 52 5.86 -14.79 -2.79
CA LYS A 52 6.30 -16.09 -2.26
C LYS A 52 5.77 -16.38 -0.86
N LEU A 53 5.81 -15.38 0.04
CA LEU A 53 5.30 -15.52 1.40
C LEU A 53 3.77 -15.61 1.41
N LEU A 54 3.14 -14.87 0.52
CA LEU A 54 1.69 -14.86 0.34
C LEU A 54 1.17 -16.22 -0.15
N GLU A 55 1.78 -16.78 -1.20
CA GLU A 55 1.46 -18.13 -1.71
C GLU A 55 1.71 -19.22 -0.66
N ALA A 56 2.71 -19.03 0.20
CA ALA A 56 2.99 -19.91 1.32
C ALA A 56 2.05 -19.71 2.54
N HIS A 57 1.01 -18.88 2.40
CA HIS A 57 0.04 -18.49 3.45
C HIS A 57 0.71 -18.00 4.74
N ARG A 58 1.80 -17.23 4.59
CA ARG A 58 2.55 -16.69 5.73
C ARG A 58 2.10 -15.30 6.16
N ILE A 59 1.28 -14.63 5.36
CA ILE A 59 0.83 -13.26 5.61
C ILE A 59 -0.63 -13.31 6.03
N ARG A 60 -0.94 -12.85 7.24
CA ARG A 60 -2.31 -12.69 7.74
C ARG A 60 -2.92 -11.35 7.32
N ARG A 61 -2.07 -10.32 7.27
CA ARG A 61 -2.47 -8.93 7.04
C ARG A 61 -1.44 -8.17 6.21
N ALA A 62 -1.92 -7.34 5.30
CA ALA A 62 -1.10 -6.45 4.49
C ALA A 62 -1.59 -5.00 4.62
N VAL A 63 -0.68 -4.10 4.97
CA VAL A 63 -0.87 -2.66 4.79
C VAL A 63 -0.13 -2.30 3.51
N SER A 64 -0.87 -1.97 2.45
CA SER A 64 -0.30 -1.77 1.12
C SER A 64 -0.95 -0.63 0.36
N SER A 65 -0.24 -0.03 -0.59
CA SER A 65 -0.80 0.98 -1.48
C SER A 65 -1.26 0.38 -2.81
N TYR A 66 -0.84 -0.85 -3.13
CA TYR A 66 -1.07 -1.51 -4.42
C TYR A 66 -1.18 -3.03 -4.30
N ILE A 67 -2.25 -3.64 -4.83
CA ILE A 67 -2.37 -5.10 -5.01
C ILE A 67 -1.65 -5.55 -6.31
N GLY A 68 -1.99 -4.96 -7.45
CA GLY A 68 -1.25 -5.11 -8.72
C GLY A 68 -1.40 -6.43 -9.45
N GLU A 69 -0.30 -6.86 -10.05
CA GLU A 69 -0.20 -8.04 -10.92
C GLU A 69 -0.05 -9.35 -10.13
N ASN A 70 -0.35 -9.35 -8.83
CA ASN A 70 -0.35 -10.54 -7.99
C ASN A 70 -1.78 -11.08 -7.87
N LYS A 71 -2.09 -12.12 -8.63
CA LYS A 71 -3.43 -12.72 -8.65
C LYS A 71 -3.76 -13.38 -7.33
N GLU A 72 -2.77 -13.99 -6.67
CA GLU A 72 -2.97 -14.62 -5.37
C GLU A 72 -3.30 -13.59 -4.29
N PHE A 73 -2.69 -12.41 -4.35
CA PHE A 73 -3.03 -11.29 -3.45
C PHE A 73 -4.49 -10.89 -3.61
N MET A 74 -4.95 -10.68 -4.84
CA MET A 74 -6.35 -10.37 -5.11
C MET A 74 -7.28 -11.51 -4.67
N ARG A 75 -6.91 -12.77 -4.93
CA ARG A 75 -7.71 -13.95 -4.58
C ARG A 75 -7.87 -14.09 -3.07
N GLN A 76 -6.78 -14.05 -2.30
CA GLN A 76 -6.82 -14.19 -0.84
C GLN A 76 -7.59 -13.05 -0.17
N TYR A 77 -7.42 -11.82 -0.65
CA TYR A 77 -8.20 -10.68 -0.18
C TYR A 77 -9.71 -10.88 -0.40
N LEU A 78 -10.11 -11.21 -1.64
CA LEU A 78 -11.52 -11.42 -1.99
C LEU A 78 -12.14 -12.63 -1.28
N ALA A 79 -11.33 -13.65 -0.98
CA ALA A 79 -11.75 -14.81 -0.21
C ALA A 79 -11.85 -14.54 1.31
N GLY A 80 -11.36 -13.39 1.78
CA GLY A 80 -11.28 -13.06 3.22
C GLY A 80 -10.18 -13.84 3.96
N GLU A 81 -9.24 -14.44 3.23
CA GLU A 81 -8.09 -15.17 3.78
C GLU A 81 -6.96 -14.21 4.21
N LEU A 82 -6.90 -13.03 3.59
CA LEU A 82 -5.92 -11.99 3.86
C LEU A 82 -6.63 -10.69 4.23
N GLU A 83 -6.30 -10.14 5.40
CA GLU A 83 -6.74 -8.79 5.78
C GLU A 83 -5.91 -7.75 5.01
N VAL A 84 -6.56 -6.77 4.39
CA VAL A 84 -5.87 -5.72 3.62
C VAL A 84 -6.33 -4.35 4.08
N GLU A 85 -5.37 -3.53 4.46
CA GLU A 85 -5.55 -2.08 4.63
C GLU A 85 -4.85 -1.38 3.47
N LEU A 86 -5.63 -0.65 2.66
CA LEU A 86 -5.11 0.10 1.54
C LEU A 86 -4.81 1.55 1.94
N THR A 87 -3.55 1.96 1.82
CA THR A 87 -3.07 3.32 2.13
C THR A 87 -2.61 4.04 0.86
N PRO A 88 -3.53 4.62 0.06
CA PRO A 88 -3.15 5.42 -1.10
C PRO A 88 -2.53 6.77 -0.69
N GLN A 89 -1.51 7.22 -1.41
CA GLN A 89 -0.82 8.49 -1.19
C GLN A 89 -1.04 9.47 -2.35
N GLY A 90 -1.56 10.67 -2.06
CA GLY A 90 -1.79 11.77 -3.01
C GLY A 90 -0.66 12.80 -3.02
N THR A 91 -0.48 13.52 -4.13
CA THR A 91 0.41 14.70 -4.17
C THR A 91 -0.35 15.96 -3.75
N LEU A 92 -1.56 16.14 -4.26
CA LEU A 92 -2.46 17.25 -3.93
C LEU A 92 -3.81 16.66 -3.58
N ALA A 93 -4.41 17.12 -2.49
CA ALA A 93 -5.77 16.79 -2.11
C ALA A 93 -6.57 18.06 -1.78
N ASP A 94 -7.89 18.03 -1.91
CA ASP A 94 -8.77 19.02 -1.28
C ASP A 94 -9.51 18.43 -0.07
N ARG A 95 -10.17 19.29 0.72
CA ARG A 95 -10.96 18.85 1.89
C ARG A 95 -12.20 18.02 1.57
N HIS A 96 -12.62 17.94 0.30
CA HIS A 96 -13.65 16.99 -0.14
C HIS A 96 -13.07 15.63 -0.50
N GLY A 97 -11.75 15.45 -0.47
CA GLY A 97 -11.07 14.20 -0.78
C GLY A 97 -10.67 14.05 -2.24
N ASN A 98 -10.84 15.06 -3.09
CA ASN A 98 -10.40 14.97 -4.48
C ASN A 98 -8.87 14.94 -4.54
N LEU A 99 -8.31 13.97 -5.26
CA LEU A 99 -6.87 13.76 -5.32
C LEU A 99 -6.32 14.02 -6.72
N ARG A 100 -5.17 14.67 -6.75
CA ARG A 100 -4.26 14.71 -7.89
C ARG A 100 -2.92 14.13 -7.46
N PHE A 101 -2.33 13.36 -8.37
CA PHE A 101 -1.02 12.75 -8.18
C PHE A 101 -0.04 13.33 -9.19
N HIS A 102 1.23 13.37 -8.86
CA HIS A 102 2.28 13.84 -9.76
C HIS A 102 3.08 12.67 -10.35
N ALA A 103 3.12 12.58 -11.68
CA ALA A 103 3.91 11.60 -12.44
C ALA A 103 3.71 10.15 -11.92
N ALA A 104 4.80 9.44 -11.64
CA ALA A 104 4.75 8.05 -11.21
C ALA A 104 4.03 7.83 -9.87
N ALA A 105 3.81 8.87 -9.06
CA ALA A 105 3.00 8.78 -7.83
C ALA A 105 1.52 8.51 -8.13
N GLN A 106 1.05 8.72 -9.36
CA GLN A 106 -0.30 8.34 -9.76
C GLN A 106 -0.51 6.82 -9.82
N ASN A 107 0.57 6.03 -9.85
CA ASN A 107 0.59 4.58 -10.02
C ASN A 107 -0.73 3.85 -9.69
N PHE A 108 -0.91 3.38 -8.46
CA PHE A 108 -2.08 2.62 -8.04
C PHE A 108 -2.88 3.28 -6.93
N ASN A 109 -2.44 4.44 -6.48
CA ASN A 109 -3.18 5.22 -5.51
C ASN A 109 -4.65 5.46 -5.94
N PRO A 110 -4.98 5.68 -7.24
CA PRO A 110 -6.37 5.75 -7.66
C PRO A 110 -7.21 4.48 -7.45
N PRO A 111 -6.87 3.31 -8.03
CA PRO A 111 -7.63 2.08 -7.78
C PRO A 111 -7.57 1.58 -6.33
N ALA A 112 -6.52 1.85 -5.57
CA ALA A 112 -6.49 1.56 -4.13
C ALA A 112 -7.50 2.41 -3.36
N ALA A 113 -7.59 3.71 -3.64
CA ALA A 113 -8.60 4.57 -3.04
C ALA A 113 -10.02 4.11 -3.37
N MET A 114 -10.28 3.68 -4.61
CA MET A 114 -11.60 3.24 -5.06
C MET A 114 -12.02 1.85 -4.55
N SER A 115 -11.09 1.04 -4.05
CA SER A 115 -11.36 -0.33 -3.58
C SER A 115 -11.35 -0.48 -2.06
N GLY A 116 -10.90 0.54 -1.33
CA GLY A 116 -10.95 0.56 0.13
C GLY A 116 -12.37 0.63 0.66
N ARG A 117 -12.66 -0.16 1.72
CA ARG A 117 -13.87 0.02 2.54
C ARG A 117 -13.76 1.26 3.44
N LEU A 118 -12.53 1.61 3.80
CA LEU A 118 -12.12 2.82 4.49
C LEU A 118 -10.84 3.31 3.82
N THR A 119 -10.87 4.47 3.20
CA THR A 119 -9.76 5.06 2.45
C THR A 119 -9.24 6.30 3.17
N ILE A 120 -8.01 6.21 3.67
CA ILE A 120 -7.28 7.33 4.27
C ILE A 120 -6.16 7.71 3.32
N VAL A 121 -6.07 8.99 2.99
CA VAL A 121 -5.06 9.51 2.07
C VAL A 121 -4.17 10.50 2.78
N GLU A 122 -2.86 10.30 2.66
CA GLU A 122 -1.87 11.32 2.98
C GLU A 122 -1.56 12.16 1.75
N ALA A 123 -1.52 13.49 1.92
CA ALA A 123 -1.22 14.43 0.85
C ALA A 123 -0.16 15.45 1.25
N GLU A 124 0.75 15.77 0.33
CA GLU A 124 1.79 16.79 0.53
C GLU A 124 1.18 18.18 0.71
N LYS A 125 0.10 18.48 -0.01
CA LYS A 125 -0.66 19.72 0.14
C LYS A 125 -2.16 19.43 0.13
N VAL A 126 -2.85 19.98 1.12
CA VAL A 126 -4.30 19.93 1.26
C VAL A 126 -4.87 21.33 1.05
N GLY A 127 -5.65 21.52 -0.01
CA GLY A 127 -6.33 22.76 -0.38
C GLY A 127 -7.80 22.81 0.00
N GLU A 128 -8.45 23.93 -0.28
CA GLU A 128 -9.90 24.09 -0.15
C GLU A 128 -10.64 23.56 -1.39
N PRO A 129 -11.91 23.13 -1.27
CA PRO A 129 -12.72 22.74 -2.41
C PRO A 129 -12.78 23.83 -3.49
N GLY A 130 -12.55 23.45 -4.75
CA GLY A 130 -12.51 24.37 -5.89
C GLY A 130 -11.13 24.93 -6.22
N GLU A 131 -10.12 24.69 -5.38
CA GLU A 131 -8.71 24.99 -5.72
C GLU A 131 -8.09 23.96 -6.68
N LEU A 132 -8.66 22.75 -6.73
CA LEU A 132 -8.28 21.71 -7.68
C LEU A 132 -9.18 21.82 -8.92
N ASP A 133 -8.57 21.97 -10.11
CA ASP A 133 -9.32 21.97 -11.36
C ASP A 133 -10.02 20.60 -11.52
N PRO A 134 -11.35 20.57 -11.76
CA PRO A 134 -12.07 19.31 -11.98
C PRO A 134 -11.47 18.41 -13.07
N ALA A 135 -10.82 18.98 -14.08
CA ALA A 135 -10.16 18.22 -15.14
C ALA A 135 -8.85 17.53 -14.69
N ASP A 136 -8.25 18.00 -13.60
CA ASP A 136 -7.01 17.47 -13.03
C ASP A 136 -7.26 16.47 -11.89
N VAL A 137 -8.52 16.15 -11.59
CA VAL A 137 -8.91 15.19 -10.55
C VAL A 137 -8.65 13.76 -11.04
N HIS A 138 -7.73 13.06 -10.38
CA HIS A 138 -7.43 11.66 -10.67
C HIS A 138 -8.29 10.68 -9.85
N VAL A 139 -8.67 11.06 -8.62
CA VAL A 139 -9.62 10.33 -7.77
C VAL A 139 -10.64 11.30 -7.24
N ALA A 140 -11.91 11.02 -7.49
CA ALA A 140 -13.01 11.77 -6.91
C ALA A 140 -13.10 11.52 -5.40
N GLY A 141 -13.37 12.57 -4.63
CA GLY A 141 -13.41 12.51 -3.17
C GLY A 141 -14.44 11.56 -2.58
N VAL A 142 -15.42 11.10 -3.38
CA VAL A 142 -16.38 10.04 -2.98
C VAL A 142 -15.69 8.73 -2.59
N PHE A 143 -14.46 8.50 -3.06
CA PHE A 143 -13.67 7.32 -2.74
C PHE A 143 -12.71 7.52 -1.56
N VAL A 144 -12.76 8.67 -0.88
CA VAL A 144 -11.82 9.05 0.17
C VAL A 144 -12.59 9.42 1.44
N ASP A 145 -12.35 8.70 2.52
CA ASP A 145 -13.02 8.95 3.80
C ASP A 145 -12.30 10.02 4.63
N ARG A 146 -10.95 10.07 4.53
CA ARG A 146 -10.12 10.99 5.32
C ARG A 146 -8.91 11.47 4.52
N VAL A 147 -8.61 12.76 4.65
CA VAL A 147 -7.38 13.37 4.12
C VAL A 147 -6.52 13.83 5.29
N VAL A 148 -5.24 13.47 5.28
CA VAL A 148 -4.23 13.86 6.26
C VAL A 148 -3.15 14.65 5.54
N ALA A 149 -2.86 15.86 6.04
CA ALA A 149 -1.75 16.66 5.52
C ALA A 149 -0.42 16.12 6.07
N LEU A 150 0.56 15.91 5.20
CA LEU A 150 1.93 15.64 5.61
C LEU A 150 2.48 16.87 6.35
N THR A 151 2.91 16.68 7.59
CA THR A 151 3.60 17.74 8.33
C THR A 151 5.09 17.75 7.94
N PRO A 152 5.75 18.93 7.92
CA PRO A 152 7.18 19.03 7.58
C PRO A 152 8.11 18.22 8.50
N GLU A 153 7.61 17.71 9.62
CA GLU A 153 8.35 16.95 10.63
C GLU A 153 8.26 15.42 10.43
N GLY A 154 7.63 14.97 9.35
CA GLY A 154 7.51 13.56 9.00
C GLY A 154 8.83 12.91 8.53
N PRO A 155 8.97 11.58 8.66
CA PRO A 155 10.23 10.85 8.41
C PRO A 155 10.76 10.90 6.96
N SER A 156 10.04 11.52 6.02
CA SER A 156 10.46 11.67 4.61
C SER A 156 11.34 12.91 4.34
N SER A 157 11.68 13.72 5.33
CA SER A 157 12.48 14.95 5.16
C SER A 157 14.01 14.75 5.23
N ARG A 158 14.54 13.55 4.93
CA ARG A 158 15.99 13.27 4.91
C ARG A 158 16.42 12.54 3.65
#